data_AF-A0A7L2A6L0-F1
#
_entry.id   AF-A0A7L2A6L0-F1
#
_cell.length_a   1.000
_cell.length_b   1.000
_cell.length_c   1.000
_cell.angle_alpha   90.00
_cell.angle_beta   90.00
_cell.angle_gamma   90.00
#
_symmetry.space_group_name_H-M   'P 1'
#
loop_
_entity.id
_entity.type
_entity.pdbx_description
1 polymer ?
#
loop_
_entity_poly.entity_id
_entity_poly.type
_entity_poly.pdbx_seq_one_letter_code
_entity_poly.pdbx_strand_id
1 'polypeptide(L)'
;SLLSPQLAGINKKFARTIGISVDPRRRNKSTESLQANVQRLKEYHSKLILFPRKPAMPKKGDSSPLSAPGSPGRADCLALSRQVFKREKARVISEDEKNFKAFASLRMARANARLFGIRAKRAKEAAEQDVEKKK
;
A
#
# COMPACT_ATOMS: atom_id res chain seq x y z
N SER A 1 5.03 2.31 9.61
CA SER A 1 4.35 1.15 10.23
C SER A 1 5.42 0.13 10.60
N LEU A 2 5.10 -0.79 11.52
CA LEU A 2 6.03 -1.87 11.90
C LEU A 2 6.12 -2.99 10.85
N LEU A 3 5.00 -3.26 10.17
CA LEU A 3 4.88 -4.37 9.22
C LEU A 3 5.78 -4.20 7.98
N SER A 4 5.91 -2.98 7.45
CA SER A 4 6.70 -2.74 6.24
C SER A 4 8.20 -3.05 6.39
N PRO A 5 8.93 -2.54 7.42
CA PRO A 5 10.34 -2.90 7.61
C PRO A 5 10.52 -4.38 7.98
N GLN A 6 9.58 -4.96 8.74
CA GLN A 6 9.62 -6.38 9.08
C GLN A 6 9.55 -7.28 7.84
N LEU A 7 8.64 -7.00 6.90
CA LEU A 7 8.54 -7.74 5.64
C LEU A 7 9.68 -7.44 4.66
N ALA A 8 10.36 -6.29 4.81
CA ALA A 8 11.58 -5.98 4.08
C ALA A 8 12.82 -6.67 4.67
N GLY A 9 12.70 -7.42 5.77
CA GLY A 9 13.83 -8.08 6.45
C GLY A 9 14.65 -7.14 7.34
N ILE A 10 14.13 -5.96 7.67
CA ILE A 10 14.81 -4.93 8.47
C ILE A 10 14.22 -4.90 9.88
N ASN A 11 15.06 -5.14 10.89
CA ASN A 11 14.62 -5.04 12.28
C ASN A 11 14.28 -3.58 12.65
N LYS A 12 13.18 -3.34 13.37
CA LYS A 12 12.71 -2.00 13.78
C LYS A 12 13.75 -1.15 14.50
N LYS A 13 14.63 -1.76 15.31
CA LYS A 13 15.70 -1.04 16.02
C LYS A 13 16.82 -0.62 15.06
N PHE A 14 17.22 -1.55 14.18
CA PHE A 14 18.24 -1.30 13.16
C PHE A 14 17.75 -0.30 12.10
N ALA A 15 16.47 -0.34 11.72
CA ALA A 15 15.86 0.63 10.82
C ALA A 15 16.12 2.08 11.28
N ARG A 16 15.99 2.36 12.58
CA ARG A 16 16.24 3.70 13.13
C ARG A 16 17.71 4.13 13.05
N THR A 17 18.66 3.19 13.15
CA THR A 17 20.09 3.51 13.06
C THR A 17 20.54 3.84 11.65
N ILE A 18 19.85 3.27 10.64
CA ILE A 18 20.11 3.55 9.21
C ILE A 18 19.24 4.69 8.65
N GLY A 19 18.59 5.49 9.51
CA GLY A 19 17.81 6.66 9.09
C GLY A 19 16.39 6.37 8.60
N ILE A 20 15.85 5.17 8.82
CA ILE A 20 14.46 4.84 8.48
C ILE A 20 13.54 5.16 9.67
N SER A 21 12.58 6.06 9.44
CA SER A 21 11.57 6.43 10.43
C SER A 21 10.53 5.32 10.64
N VAL A 22 10.38 4.86 11.88
CA VAL A 22 9.42 3.79 12.24
C VAL A 22 8.39 4.29 13.27
N ASP A 23 7.15 4.46 12.80
CA ASP A 23 5.98 4.72 13.62
C ASP A 23 5.18 3.42 13.89
N PRO A 24 5.06 2.98 15.17
CA PRO A 24 4.32 1.79 15.54
C PRO A 24 2.81 1.95 15.56
N ARG A 25 2.29 3.18 15.60
CA ARG A 25 0.83 3.43 15.65
C ARG A 25 0.16 3.20 14.30
N ARG A 26 0.91 3.35 13.20
CA ARG A 26 0.40 3.23 11.84
C ARG A 26 0.09 1.76 11.48
N ARG A 27 -1.18 1.49 11.13
CA ARG A 27 -1.68 0.23 10.56
C ARG A 27 -1.89 0.35 9.06
N ASN A 28 -1.63 -0.72 8.31
CA ASN A 28 -1.89 -0.80 6.88
C ASN A 28 -3.19 -1.60 6.64
N LYS A 29 -4.13 -1.03 5.90
CA LYS A 29 -5.40 -1.69 5.54
C LYS A 29 -5.36 -2.37 4.17
N SER A 30 -4.54 -1.84 3.25
CA SER A 30 -4.38 -2.35 1.89
C SER A 30 -3.05 -3.08 1.71
N THR A 31 -3.09 -4.18 0.96
CA THR A 31 -1.91 -4.97 0.58
C THR A 31 -1.04 -4.25 -0.44
N GLU A 32 -1.65 -3.53 -1.38
CA GLU A 32 -0.95 -2.75 -2.41
C GLU A 32 0.01 -1.72 -1.80
N SER A 33 -0.47 -0.95 -0.83
CA SER A 33 0.35 0.06 -0.14
C SER A 33 1.46 -0.59 0.69
N LEU A 34 1.21 -1.77 1.25
CA LEU A 34 2.22 -2.51 2.01
C LEU A 34 3.35 -2.98 1.08
N GLN A 35 3.00 -3.58 -0.06
CA GLN A 35 3.95 -4.09 -1.06
C GLN A 35 4.80 -2.96 -1.64
N ALA A 36 4.19 -1.84 -2.04
CA ALA A 36 4.91 -0.67 -2.56
C ALA A 36 5.93 -0.14 -1.54
N ASN A 37 5.57 -0.08 -0.26
CA ASN A 37 6.48 0.36 0.79
C ASN A 37 7.61 -0.66 1.07
N VAL A 38 7.32 -1.96 1.02
CA VAL A 38 8.35 -3.00 1.15
C VAL A 38 9.37 -2.90 0.01
N GLN A 39 8.90 -2.73 -1.22
CA GLN A 39 9.76 -2.53 -2.38
C GLN A 39 10.62 -1.26 -2.23
N ARG A 40 10.02 -0.14 -1.82
CA ARG A 40 10.75 1.10 -1.52
C ARG A 40 11.86 0.91 -0.49
N LEU A 41 11.59 0.16 0.57
CA LEU A 41 12.58 -0.09 1.62
C LEU A 41 13.73 -0.98 1.12
N LYS A 42 13.45 -1.95 0.25
CA LYS A 42 14.50 -2.76 -0.40
C LYS A 42 15.36 -1.91 -1.34
N GLU A 43 14.75 -1.03 -2.12
CA GLU A 43 15.46 -0.08 -2.99
C GLU A 43 16.29 0.93 -2.20
N TYR A 44 15.80 1.36 -1.04
CA TYR A 44 16.58 2.20 -0.12
C TYR A 44 17.80 1.44 0.41
N HIS A 45 17.58 0.21 0.87
CA HIS A 45 18.64 -0.62 1.44
C HIS A 45 19.72 -0.99 0.41
N SER A 46 19.37 -1.19 -0.87
CA SER A 46 20.36 -1.45 -1.93
C SER A 46 21.19 -0.23 -2.33
N LYS A 47 20.64 0.98 -2.17
CA LYS A 47 21.32 2.25 -2.44
C LYS A 47 22.09 2.79 -1.24
N LEU A 48 21.82 2.27 -0.04
CA LEU A 48 22.43 2.71 1.19
C LEU A 48 23.89 2.25 1.26
N ILE A 49 24.80 3.21 1.41
CA ILE A 49 26.22 2.95 1.71
C ILE A 49 26.39 3.12 3.22
N LEU A 50 26.65 2.01 3.93
CA LEU A 50 26.86 2.01 5.37
C LEU A 50 28.36 1.93 5.69
N PHE A 51 28.90 2.99 6.27
CA PHE A 51 30.31 3.01 6.66
C PHE A 51 30.56 2.22 7.96
N PRO A 52 31.69 1.50 8.05
CA PRO A 52 32.05 0.78 9.26
C PRO A 52 32.33 1.77 10.40
N ARG A 53 31.81 1.47 11.60
CA ARG A 53 32.06 2.31 12.79
C ARG A 53 33.53 2.34 13.20
N LYS A 54 34.26 1.26 12.91
CA LYS A 54 35.71 1.17 13.09
C LYS A 54 36.32 0.73 11.74
N PRO A 55 37.16 1.54 11.09
CA PRO A 55 37.67 1.23 9.75
C PRO A 55 38.54 -0.05 9.73
N ALA A 56 39.21 -0.36 10.84
CA ALA A 56 40.04 -1.55 10.99
C ALA A 56 39.25 -2.87 11.19
N MET A 57 37.94 -2.79 11.51
CA MET A 57 37.11 -3.97 11.77
C MET A 57 35.74 -3.82 11.09
N PRO A 58 35.69 -3.96 9.74
CA PRO A 58 34.43 -3.93 9.02
C PRO A 58 33.56 -5.13 9.39
N LYS A 59 32.26 -4.89 9.59
CA LYS A 59 31.25 -5.93 9.86
C LYS A 59 30.48 -6.28 8.59
N LYS A 60 29.73 -7.37 8.65
CA LYS A 60 28.86 -7.82 7.56
C LYS A 60 27.82 -6.73 7.26
N GLY A 61 27.88 -6.16 6.07
CA GLY A 61 27.00 -5.07 5.61
C GLY A 61 27.65 -3.69 5.53
N ASP A 62 28.91 -3.56 5.98
CA ASP A 62 29.68 -2.33 5.80
C ASP A 62 30.26 -2.25 4.38
N SER A 63 30.30 -1.05 3.81
CA SER A 63 30.91 -0.80 2.49
C SER A 63 32.43 -0.79 2.55
N SER A 64 33.10 -1.25 1.48
CA SER A 64 34.56 -1.19 1.38
C SER A 64 35.05 0.28 1.35
N PRO A 65 36.26 0.58 1.86
CA PRO A 65 36.80 1.95 1.90
C PRO A 65 37.03 2.59 0.52
N LEU A 66 36.97 1.81 -0.57
CA LEU A 66 37.18 2.29 -1.94
C LEU A 66 36.01 3.15 -2.47
N SER A 67 34.83 3.15 -1.83
CA SER A 67 33.83 4.19 -2.08
C SER A 67 34.15 5.42 -1.22
N ALA A 68 35.09 6.21 -1.74
CA ALA A 68 35.82 7.31 -1.09
C ALA A 68 34.99 8.32 -0.25
N PRO A 69 35.64 9.02 0.71
CA PRO A 69 35.11 10.18 1.46
C PRO A 69 34.99 11.46 0.61
N GLY A 70 34.55 11.30 -0.64
CA GLY A 70 34.43 12.37 -1.64
C GLY A 70 33.41 12.05 -2.74
N SER A 71 32.67 10.92 -2.63
CA SER A 71 31.46 10.77 -3.44
C SER A 71 30.51 11.89 -3.04
N PRO A 72 30.10 12.80 -3.94
CA PRO A 72 29.10 13.80 -3.61
C PRO A 72 27.91 13.02 -3.08
N GLY A 73 27.63 13.15 -1.78
CA GLY A 73 26.56 12.43 -1.13
C GLY A 73 25.35 12.67 -2.01
N ARG A 74 24.89 11.63 -2.72
CA ARG A 74 23.75 11.75 -3.61
C ARG A 74 22.56 11.95 -2.69
N ALA A 75 22.36 13.21 -2.33
CA ALA A 75 21.37 13.72 -1.39
C ALA A 75 19.97 13.65 -1.99
N ASP A 76 19.79 12.86 -3.04
CA ASP A 76 18.50 12.40 -3.51
C ASP A 76 18.03 11.34 -2.51
N CYS A 77 17.68 11.79 -1.30
CA CYS A 77 16.80 11.05 -0.40
C CYS A 77 15.66 10.55 -1.28
N LEU A 78 15.55 9.22 -1.50
CA LEU A 78 14.62 8.59 -2.43
C LEU A 78 13.32 9.40 -2.49
N ALA A 79 13.23 10.25 -3.51
CA ALA A 79 12.11 11.15 -3.68
C ALA A 79 10.86 10.28 -3.64
N LEU A 80 9.80 10.76 -3.00
CA LEU A 80 8.55 10.04 -2.99
C LEU A 80 8.19 9.76 -4.45
N SER A 81 8.27 8.48 -4.87
CA SER A 81 8.09 8.12 -6.27
C SER A 81 6.74 8.69 -6.69
N ARG A 82 6.78 9.69 -7.58
CA ARG A 82 5.57 10.31 -8.11
C ARG A 82 4.78 9.18 -8.76
N GLN A 83 3.56 8.94 -8.30
CA GLN A 83 2.74 7.87 -8.85
C GLN A 83 2.67 8.04 -10.37
N VAL A 84 3.36 7.14 -11.07
CA VAL A 84 3.35 7.12 -12.53
C VAL A 84 2.06 6.44 -12.92
N PHE A 85 1.07 7.22 -13.32
CA PHE A 85 -0.15 6.68 -13.89
C PHE A 85 0.20 6.00 -15.22
N LYS A 86 -0.14 4.72 -15.33
CA LYS A 86 -0.05 4.01 -16.60
C LYS A 86 -1.00 4.69 -17.58
N ARG A 87 -0.47 5.23 -18.67
CA ARG A 87 -1.30 5.79 -19.74
C ARG A 87 -1.92 4.64 -20.51
N GLU A 88 -3.25 4.56 -20.47
CA GLU A 88 -3.98 3.59 -21.27
C GLU A 88 -3.96 4.00 -22.74
N LYS A 89 -3.79 3.02 -23.63
CA LYS A 89 -3.88 3.24 -25.07
C LYS A 89 -5.35 3.37 -25.47
N ALA A 90 -5.64 4.18 -26.49
CA ALA A 90 -6.97 4.23 -27.08
C ALA A 90 -7.37 2.85 -27.60
N ARG A 91 -8.57 2.39 -27.20
CA ARG A 91 -9.16 1.13 -27.64
C ARG A 91 -10.50 1.41 -28.31
N VAL A 92 -10.92 0.49 -29.18
CA VAL A 92 -12.27 0.52 -29.75
C VAL A 92 -13.27 0.26 -28.63
N ILE A 93 -14.30 1.09 -28.53
CA ILE A 93 -15.34 0.99 -27.49
C ILE A 93 -16.18 -0.26 -27.75
N SER A 94 -16.30 -1.12 -26.74
CA SER A 94 -17.13 -2.33 -26.81
C SER A 94 -18.63 -2.00 -26.81
N GLU A 95 -19.46 -2.92 -27.30
CA GLU A 95 -20.93 -2.73 -27.29
C GLU A 95 -21.48 -2.65 -25.86
N ASP A 96 -20.90 -3.41 -24.92
CA ASP A 96 -21.27 -3.40 -23.51
C ASP A 96 -21.00 -2.04 -22.85
N GLU A 97 -19.87 -1.40 -23.16
CA GLU A 97 -19.53 -0.06 -22.65
C GLU A 97 -20.47 1.02 -23.22
N LYS A 98 -20.93 0.87 -24.47
CA LYS A 98 -21.92 1.78 -25.07
C LYS A 98 -23.29 1.64 -24.43
N ASN A 99 -23.68 0.42 -24.10
CA ASN A 99 -24.97 0.11 -23.49
C ASN A 99 -24.99 0.39 -21.97
N PHE A 100 -23.82 0.62 -21.36
CA PHE A 100 -23.72 0.90 -19.93
C PHE A 100 -24.28 2.28 -19.57
N LYS A 101 -25.40 2.28 -18.83
CA LYS A 101 -26.06 3.50 -18.34
C LYS A 101 -25.40 4.02 -17.05
N ALA A 102 -24.27 4.73 -17.18
CA ALA A 102 -23.50 5.24 -16.04
C ALA A 102 -24.31 6.12 -15.07
N PHE A 103 -25.18 7.00 -15.58
CA PHE A 103 -26.00 7.87 -14.72
C PHE A 103 -27.00 7.06 -13.88
N ALA A 104 -27.67 6.10 -14.51
CA ALA A 104 -28.65 5.25 -13.84
C ALA A 104 -27.98 4.34 -12.81
N SER A 105 -26.83 3.74 -13.13
CA SER A 105 -26.10 2.85 -12.22
C SER A 105 -25.65 3.59 -10.94
N LEU A 106 -25.14 4.81 -11.06
CA LEU A 106 -24.77 5.66 -9.91
C LEU A 106 -25.99 5.98 -9.03
N ARG A 107 -27.14 6.29 -9.62
CA ARG A 107 -28.38 6.59 -8.88
C ARG A 107 -28.89 5.34 -8.15
N MET A 108 -28.88 4.19 -8.81
CA MET A 108 -29.26 2.90 -8.20
C MET A 108 -28.31 2.49 -7.07
N ALA A 109 -27.00 2.66 -7.23
CA ALA A 109 -26.02 2.39 -6.17
C ALA A 109 -26.28 3.24 -4.91
N ARG A 110 -26.57 4.53 -5.09
CA ARG A 110 -26.96 5.42 -3.98
C ARG A 110 -28.25 4.97 -3.31
N ALA A 111 -29.27 4.62 -4.09
CA ALA A 111 -30.55 4.14 -3.57
C ALA A 111 -30.39 2.82 -2.79
N ASN A 112 -29.59 1.89 -3.31
CA ASN A 112 -29.29 0.61 -2.67
C ASN A 112 -28.54 0.80 -1.35
N ALA A 113 -27.51 1.65 -1.31
CA ALA A 113 -26.78 1.97 -0.09
C ALA A 113 -27.71 2.60 0.98
N ARG A 114 -28.60 3.52 0.56
CA ARG A 114 -29.56 4.17 1.46
C ARG A 114 -30.63 3.21 2.00
N LEU A 115 -31.15 2.33 1.15
CA LEU A 115 -32.29 1.45 1.47
C LEU A 115 -31.88 0.06 1.99
N PHE A 116 -30.58 -0.23 2.08
CA PHE A 116 -30.08 -1.55 2.49
C PHE A 116 -30.68 -2.03 3.82
N GLY A 117 -30.62 -1.19 4.87
CA GLY A 117 -31.14 -1.55 6.19
C GLY A 117 -32.65 -1.78 6.20
N ILE A 118 -33.43 -0.91 5.53
CA ILE A 118 -34.89 -1.03 5.45
C ILE A 118 -35.29 -2.29 4.68
N ARG A 119 -34.62 -2.58 3.56
CA ARG A 119 -34.88 -3.79 2.78
C ARG A 119 -34.52 -5.05 3.56
N ALA A 120 -33.40 -5.05 4.27
CA ALA A 120 -33.01 -6.17 5.13
C ALA A 120 -34.01 -6.39 6.27
N LYS A 121 -34.51 -5.32 6.90
CA LYS A 121 -35.54 -5.39 7.94
C LYS A 121 -36.86 -5.97 7.40
N ARG A 122 -37.37 -5.42 6.30
CA ARG A 122 -38.61 -5.91 5.67
C ARG A 122 -38.50 -7.36 5.18
N ALA A 123 -37.34 -7.76 4.66
CA ALA A 123 -37.11 -9.14 4.25
C ALA A 123 -37.14 -10.11 5.45
N LYS A 124 -36.63 -9.70 6.62
CA LYS A 124 -36.71 -10.48 7.85
C LYS A 124 -38.15 -10.57 8.37
N GLU A 125 -38.85 -9.45 8.45
CA GLU A 125 -40.25 -9.40 8.90
C GLU A 125 -41.16 -10.24 7.98
N ALA A 126 -40.97 -10.17 6.65
CA ALA A 126 -41.71 -11.00 5.71
C ALA A 126 -41.41 -12.49 5.91
N ALA A 127 -40.14 -12.86 6.11
CA ALA A 127 -39.77 -14.25 6.38
C ALA A 127 -40.36 -14.76 7.70
N GLU A 128 -40.38 -13.94 8.75
CA GLU A 128 -41.01 -14.27 10.05
C GLU A 128 -42.53 -14.47 9.90
N GLN A 129 -43.21 -13.59 9.15
CA GLN A 129 -44.64 -13.73 8.86
C GLN A 129 -44.94 -14.98 8.02
N ASP A 130 -44.10 -15.32 7.04
CA ASP A 130 -44.26 -16.53 6.24
C ASP A 130 -44.02 -17.81 7.06
N VAL A 131 -43.16 -17.76 8.07
CA VAL A 131 -42.98 -18.86 9.04
C VAL A 131 -44.19 -18.98 9.97
N GLU A 132 -44.74 -17.86 10.43
CA GLU A 132 -45.94 -17.84 11.28
C GLU A 132 -47.17 -18.34 10.53
N LYS A 133 -47.33 -18.00 9.25
CA LYS A 133 -48.41 -18.52 8.39
C LYS A 133 -48.30 -20.02 8.06
N LYS A 134 -47.10 -20.60 8.20
CA LYS A 134 -46.85 -22.03 7.97
C LYS A 134 -46.97 -22.88 9.24
N LYS A 135 -47.02 -22.24 10.41
CA LYS A 135 -47.39 -22.88 11.67
C LYS A 135 -48.91 -22.95 11.79
#